data_AF-A0A2Y9BPY0-F1
#
_entry.id   AF-A0A2Y9BPY0-F1
#
_cell.length_a   1.000
_cell.length_b   1.000
_cell.length_c   1.000
_cell.angle_alpha   90.00
_cell.angle_beta   90.00
_cell.angle_gamma   90.00
#
_symmetry.space_group_name_H-M   'P 1'
#
loop_
_entity.id
_entity.type
_entity.pdbx_description
1 polymer ?
#
loop_
_entity_poly.entity_id
_entity_poly.type
_entity_poly.pdbx_seq_one_letter_code
_entity_poly.pdbx_strand_id
1 'polypeptide(L)'
;MSTQSVTNETTLTVVKHLINGRDDTFIATATGLTVTAVQDIKISHGYPDLSKMEWSRDILERRINEPAASAALPSPTIRSAAPPADPRGTTRNTPRPTDPRPTVVSAREVKPSANELIVVASNSPKARTRALGVKVAALIGDLSQRLAAEERERVAQAAEKAANAKRLQRIEELEAELKKLRAKTRSTKTAPPLGAPAAKVREWASQQGIGCPAYGKIPNTVRDAYDAAHAAA
;
A
#
# COMPACT_ATOMS: atom_id res chain seq x y z
N MET A 1 -17.19 -38.81 -6.38
CA MET A 1 -16.47 -37.60 -5.96
C MET A 1 -17.51 -36.49 -5.84
N SER A 2 -18.04 -36.24 -4.64
CA SER A 2 -19.08 -35.22 -4.44
C SER A 2 -18.45 -33.83 -4.57
N THR A 3 -18.88 -33.05 -5.56
CA THR A 3 -18.45 -31.66 -5.70
C THR A 3 -19.16 -30.83 -4.64
N GLN A 4 -18.46 -30.55 -3.52
CA GLN A 4 -18.95 -29.60 -2.54
C GLN A 4 -19.14 -28.23 -3.22
N SER A 5 -20.32 -27.63 -3.03
CA SER A 5 -20.60 -26.30 -3.53
C SER A 5 -19.74 -25.29 -2.79
N VAL A 6 -18.97 -24.49 -3.53
CA VAL A 6 -18.13 -23.43 -2.96
C VAL A 6 -19.04 -22.26 -2.56
N THR A 7 -19.25 -22.05 -1.27
CA THR A 7 -20.04 -20.92 -0.75
C THR A 7 -19.18 -19.65 -0.64
N ASN A 8 -19.82 -18.48 -0.60
CA ASN A 8 -19.12 -17.20 -0.43
C ASN A 8 -18.29 -17.16 0.88
N GLU A 9 -18.74 -17.85 1.93
CA GLU A 9 -18.07 -17.95 3.22
C GLU A 9 -16.76 -18.76 3.10
N THR A 10 -16.81 -19.88 2.38
CA THR A 10 -15.62 -20.68 2.10
C THR A 10 -14.63 -19.89 1.25
N THR A 11 -15.10 -19.20 0.20
CA THR A 11 -14.26 -18.33 -0.64
C THR A 11 -13.60 -17.22 0.18
N LEU A 12 -14.35 -16.57 1.09
CA LEU A 12 -13.80 -15.54 1.98
C LEU A 12 -12.69 -16.10 2.88
N THR A 13 -12.87 -17.31 3.40
CA THR A 13 -11.88 -17.97 4.27
C THR A 13 -10.60 -18.28 3.49
N VAL A 14 -10.72 -18.78 2.25
CA VAL A 14 -9.59 -19.00 1.34
C VAL A 14 -8.83 -17.70 1.10
N VAL A 15 -9.54 -16.63 0.70
CA VAL A 15 -8.95 -15.30 0.43
C VAL A 15 -8.22 -14.76 1.66
N LYS A 16 -8.80 -14.88 2.86
CA LYS A 16 -8.16 -14.45 4.12
C LYS A 16 -6.85 -15.18 4.40
N HIS A 17 -6.81 -16.49 4.18
CA HIS A 17 -5.59 -17.27 4.39
C HIS A 17 -4.49 -16.95 3.35
N LEU A 18 -4.87 -16.68 2.10
CA LEU A 18 -3.93 -16.27 1.06
C LEU A 18 -3.28 -14.91 1.35
N ILE A 19 -4.06 -13.93 1.80
CA ILE A 19 -3.54 -12.61 2.21
C ILE A 19 -2.55 -12.77 3.38
N ASN A 20 -2.79 -13.72 4.28
CA ASN A 20 -1.89 -14.05 5.40
C ASN A 20 -0.68 -14.91 4.99
N GLY A 21 -0.47 -15.17 3.69
CA GLY A 21 0.68 -15.91 3.18
C GLY A 21 0.66 -17.41 3.46
N ARG A 22 -0.52 -18.01 3.68
CA ARG A 22 -0.66 -19.46 3.84
C ARG A 22 -0.59 -20.18 2.49
N ASP A 23 -0.08 -21.40 2.53
CA ASP A 23 0.09 -22.28 1.38
C ASP A 23 -1.23 -22.97 0.97
N ASP A 24 -1.32 -23.33 -0.31
CA ASP A 24 -2.55 -23.88 -0.91
C ASP A 24 -2.94 -25.23 -0.26
N THR A 25 -1.95 -26.03 0.15
CA THR A 25 -2.15 -27.31 0.85
C THR A 25 -2.74 -27.13 2.25
N PHE A 26 -2.26 -26.15 3.02
CA PHE A 26 -2.86 -25.78 4.30
C PHE A 26 -4.31 -25.31 4.11
N ILE A 27 -4.56 -24.44 3.11
CA ILE A 27 -5.89 -23.88 2.86
C ILE A 27 -6.89 -24.96 2.44
N ALA A 28 -6.49 -25.86 1.55
CA ALA A 28 -7.29 -27.01 1.14
C ALA A 28 -7.68 -27.86 2.36
N THR A 29 -6.73 -28.13 3.24
CA THR A 29 -6.95 -28.89 4.48
C THR A 29 -7.91 -28.17 5.43
N ALA A 30 -7.72 -26.86 5.64
CA ALA A 30 -8.50 -26.05 6.57
C ALA A 30 -9.95 -25.83 6.10
N THR A 31 -10.18 -25.75 4.79
CA THR A 31 -11.50 -25.46 4.21
C THR A 31 -12.23 -26.71 3.69
N GLY A 32 -11.56 -27.86 3.63
CA GLY A 32 -12.09 -29.09 3.04
C GLY A 32 -12.19 -29.06 1.51
N LEU A 33 -11.62 -28.04 0.86
CA LEU A 33 -11.60 -27.91 -0.59
C LEU A 33 -10.44 -28.71 -1.21
N THR A 34 -10.57 -29.05 -2.49
CA THR A 34 -9.45 -29.58 -3.26
C THR A 34 -8.45 -28.47 -3.60
N VAL A 35 -7.17 -28.83 -3.76
CA VAL A 35 -6.11 -27.87 -4.12
C VAL A 35 -6.45 -27.14 -5.43
N THR A 36 -7.04 -27.84 -6.40
CA THR A 36 -7.49 -27.24 -7.67
C THR A 36 -8.56 -26.16 -7.45
N ALA A 37 -9.54 -26.40 -6.58
CA ALA A 37 -10.57 -25.41 -6.26
C ALA A 37 -9.98 -24.17 -5.57
N VAL A 38 -8.99 -24.35 -4.69
CA VAL A 38 -8.26 -23.23 -4.07
C VAL A 38 -7.51 -22.42 -5.14
N GLN A 39 -6.90 -23.09 -6.12
CA GLN A 39 -6.19 -22.43 -7.21
C GLN A 39 -7.13 -21.66 -8.16
N ASP A 40 -8.31 -22.18 -8.44
CA ASP A 40 -9.33 -21.47 -9.23
C ASP A 40 -9.81 -20.20 -8.49
N ILE A 41 -10.01 -20.28 -7.17
CA ILE A 41 -10.32 -19.13 -6.32
C ILE A 41 -9.18 -18.11 -6.33
N LYS A 42 -7.91 -18.55 -6.28
CA LYS A 42 -6.74 -17.64 -6.38
C LYS A 42 -6.76 -16.83 -7.66
N ILE A 43 -6.98 -17.50 -8.80
CA ILE A 43 -6.96 -16.88 -10.13
C ILE A 43 -8.13 -15.91 -10.27
N SER A 44 -9.33 -16.31 -9.85
CA SER A 44 -10.54 -15.47 -9.99
C SER A 44 -10.49 -14.20 -9.16
N HIS A 45 -9.79 -14.21 -8.02
CA HIS A 45 -9.64 -13.05 -7.14
C HIS A 45 -8.33 -12.25 -7.33
N GLY A 46 -7.53 -12.62 -8.33
CA GLY A 46 -6.39 -11.80 -8.78
C GLY A 46 -5.08 -12.01 -8.01
N TYR A 47 -4.89 -13.14 -7.33
CA TYR A 47 -3.60 -13.52 -6.76
C TYR A 47 -2.52 -13.57 -7.87
N PRO A 48 -1.28 -13.07 -7.66
CA PRO A 48 -0.66 -12.66 -6.38
C PRO A 48 -0.83 -11.19 -5.99
N ASP A 49 -1.70 -10.42 -6.64
CA ASP A 49 -1.90 -9.00 -6.31
C ASP A 49 -2.69 -8.84 -5.00
N LEU A 50 -1.97 -8.55 -3.90
CA LEU A 50 -2.56 -8.41 -2.57
C LEU A 50 -3.64 -7.31 -2.50
N SER A 51 -3.50 -6.23 -3.28
CA SER A 51 -4.49 -5.14 -3.29
C SER A 51 -5.82 -5.60 -3.87
N LYS A 52 -5.80 -6.44 -4.92
CA LYS A 52 -7.01 -7.04 -5.50
C LYS A 52 -7.64 -8.08 -4.59
N MET A 53 -6.82 -8.80 -3.82
CA MET A 53 -7.29 -9.77 -2.84
C MET A 53 -7.97 -9.09 -1.64
N GLU A 54 -7.42 -7.97 -1.14
CA GLU A 54 -8.07 -7.15 -0.10
C GLU A 54 -9.40 -6.58 -0.58
N TRP A 55 -9.46 -6.05 -1.80
CA TRP A 55 -10.71 -5.60 -2.40
C TRP A 55 -11.74 -6.75 -2.55
N SER A 56 -11.28 -7.93 -2.98
CA SER A 56 -12.12 -9.12 -3.06
C SER A 56 -12.66 -9.56 -1.70
N ARG A 57 -11.82 -9.49 -0.65
CA ARG A 57 -12.22 -9.76 0.73
C ARG A 57 -13.34 -8.82 1.17
N ASP A 58 -13.20 -7.52 0.94
CA ASP A 58 -14.20 -6.52 1.34
C ASP A 58 -15.54 -6.73 0.64
N ILE A 59 -15.52 -7.11 -0.65
CA ILE A 59 -16.74 -7.42 -1.41
C ILE A 59 -17.43 -8.68 -0.88
N LEU A 60 -16.64 -9.72 -0.59
CA LEU A 60 -17.18 -10.97 -0.03
C LEU A 60 -17.75 -10.75 1.37
N GLU A 61 -17.08 -9.99 2.23
CA GLU A 61 -17.59 -9.61 3.56
C GLU A 61 -18.88 -8.79 3.46
N ARG A 62 -18.96 -7.86 2.50
CA ARG A 62 -20.19 -7.11 2.23
C ARG A 62 -21.32 -8.03 1.79
N ARG A 63 -21.08 -8.93 0.83
CA ARG A 63 -22.11 -9.86 0.31
C ARG A 63 -22.61 -10.86 1.35
N ILE A 64 -21.77 -11.29 2.28
CA ILE A 64 -22.18 -12.19 3.37
C ILE A 64 -23.02 -11.43 4.41
N ASN A 65 -22.64 -10.19 4.72
CA ASN A 65 -23.32 -9.37 5.72
C ASN A 65 -24.58 -8.66 5.18
N GLU A 66 -24.72 -8.54 3.87
CA GLU A 66 -25.89 -7.93 3.25
C GLU A 66 -27.07 -8.91 3.41
N PRO A 67 -28.08 -8.58 4.25
CA PRO A 67 -29.21 -9.46 4.42
C PRO A 67 -29.93 -9.61 3.08
N ALA A 68 -30.33 -10.83 2.75
CA ALA A 68 -30.99 -11.21 1.48
C ALA A 68 -32.24 -10.39 1.10
N ALA A 69 -32.67 -9.44 1.94
CA ALA A 69 -33.76 -8.51 1.70
C ALA A 69 -33.47 -7.44 0.61
N SER A 70 -32.22 -7.26 0.17
CA SER A 70 -31.87 -6.28 -0.89
C SER A 70 -31.65 -6.88 -2.28
N ALA A 71 -31.93 -8.18 -2.47
CA ALA A 71 -31.83 -8.87 -3.76
C ALA A 71 -33.04 -8.67 -4.71
N ALA A 72 -33.99 -7.81 -4.33
CA ALA A 72 -35.08 -7.37 -5.20
C ALA A 72 -34.92 -5.87 -5.46
N LEU A 73 -34.22 -5.51 -6.55
CA LEU A 73 -34.46 -4.39 -7.48
C LEU A 73 -33.25 -4.23 -8.45
N PRO A 74 -33.44 -3.63 -9.64
CA PRO A 74 -33.16 -4.29 -10.93
C PRO A 74 -31.84 -3.88 -11.58
N SER A 75 -31.41 -4.72 -12.51
CA SER A 75 -30.29 -4.54 -13.44
C SER A 75 -30.24 -3.15 -14.10
N PRO A 76 -29.05 -2.54 -14.26
CA PRO A 76 -28.91 -1.30 -15.00
C PRO A 76 -29.06 -1.56 -16.51
N THR A 77 -30.23 -1.26 -17.06
CA THR A 77 -30.40 -1.07 -18.50
C THR A 77 -29.67 0.22 -18.90
N ILE A 78 -28.50 0.05 -19.52
CA ILE A 78 -27.86 1.08 -20.33
C ILE A 78 -28.82 1.38 -21.49
N ARG A 79 -29.47 2.55 -21.47
CA ARG A 79 -30.18 3.10 -22.64
C ARG A 79 -29.60 4.45 -23.01
N SER A 80 -29.14 4.50 -24.26
CA SER A 80 -28.58 5.62 -24.98
C SER A 80 -29.41 6.90 -24.87
N ALA A 81 -28.66 8.00 -24.90
CA ALA A 81 -29.09 9.38 -24.98
C ALA A 81 -30.00 9.69 -26.19
N ALA A 82 -31.03 10.49 -25.94
CA ALA A 82 -31.63 11.47 -26.86
C ALA A 82 -32.34 12.57 -26.01
N PRO A 83 -32.39 13.84 -26.47
CA PRO A 83 -32.59 15.00 -25.60
C PRO A 83 -34.08 15.33 -25.35
N PRO A 84 -34.44 15.97 -24.21
CA PRO A 84 -35.78 16.50 -24.01
C PRO A 84 -35.90 17.92 -24.57
N ALA A 85 -36.91 18.11 -25.42
CA ALA A 85 -37.48 19.41 -25.72
C ALA A 85 -38.47 19.82 -24.62
N ASP A 86 -38.34 21.05 -24.15
CA ASP A 86 -39.36 21.80 -23.41
C ASP A 86 -40.68 21.85 -24.22
N PRO A 87 -41.86 21.89 -23.57
CA PRO A 87 -42.41 23.20 -23.23
C PRO A 87 -43.25 23.29 -21.95
N ARG A 88 -43.04 24.43 -21.26
CA ARG A 88 -44.07 25.32 -20.67
C ARG A 88 -45.18 24.70 -19.81
N GLY A 89 -45.02 24.85 -18.50
CA GLY A 89 -46.11 24.85 -17.53
C GLY A 89 -46.03 26.09 -16.63
N THR A 90 -46.53 27.23 -17.12
CA THR A 90 -46.71 28.46 -16.33
C THR A 90 -47.86 28.25 -15.34
N THR A 91 -47.57 27.95 -14.08
CA THR A 91 -48.57 28.06 -13.01
C THR A 91 -48.40 29.42 -12.30
N ARG A 92 -49.41 30.24 -12.54
CA ARG A 92 -49.62 31.61 -12.06
C ARG A 92 -49.76 31.62 -10.54
N ASN A 93 -48.74 32.10 -9.84
CA ASN A 93 -48.76 32.31 -8.40
C ASN A 93 -49.49 33.63 -8.09
N THR A 94 -50.63 33.55 -7.41
CA THR A 94 -51.43 34.72 -7.00
C THR A 94 -51.06 35.07 -5.56
N PRO A 95 -50.69 36.33 -5.24
CA PRO A 95 -50.39 36.72 -3.86
C PRO A 95 -51.68 36.84 -3.05
N ARG A 96 -51.80 36.00 -2.01
CA ARG A 96 -52.89 36.02 -1.03
C ARG A 96 -52.60 37.10 0.04
N PRO A 97 -53.57 37.96 0.40
CA PRO A 97 -53.38 38.98 1.43
C PRO A 97 -53.08 38.36 2.79
N THR A 98 -52.01 38.85 3.42
CA THR A 98 -51.55 38.49 4.76
C THR A 98 -52.43 39.10 5.84
N ASP A 99 -52.94 38.23 6.71
CA ASP A 99 -53.58 38.58 7.98
C ASP A 99 -52.48 38.58 9.08
N PRO A 100 -52.27 39.66 9.86
CA PRO A 100 -51.22 39.71 10.88
C PRO A 100 -51.62 38.89 12.12
N ARG A 101 -51.39 37.59 12.07
CA ARG A 101 -51.53 36.71 13.24
C ARG A 101 -50.33 36.93 14.18
N PRO A 102 -50.55 37.18 15.48
CA PRO A 102 -49.47 37.41 16.44
C PRO A 102 -48.52 36.22 16.46
N THR A 103 -47.26 36.47 16.12
CA THR A 103 -46.18 35.48 16.15
C THR A 103 -45.83 35.22 17.61
N VAL A 104 -46.49 34.24 18.22
CA VAL A 104 -46.04 33.72 19.51
C VAL A 104 -44.72 33.00 19.24
N VAL A 105 -43.61 33.66 19.59
CA VAL A 105 -42.26 33.09 19.51
C VAL A 105 -42.22 31.93 20.50
N SER A 106 -42.58 30.74 20.02
CA SER A 106 -42.52 29.52 20.82
C SER A 106 -41.05 29.25 21.10
N ALA A 107 -40.62 29.54 22.32
CA ALA A 107 -39.25 29.36 22.78
C ALA A 107 -38.86 27.89 22.53
N ARG A 108 -37.91 27.69 21.62
CA ARG A 108 -37.42 26.36 21.24
C ARG A 108 -36.76 25.75 22.47
N GLU A 109 -37.38 24.73 23.04
CA GLU A 109 -36.85 24.01 24.19
C GLU A 109 -35.46 23.47 23.83
N VAL A 110 -34.43 23.96 24.52
CA VAL A 110 -33.05 23.54 24.31
C VAL A 110 -32.95 22.12 24.82
N LYS A 111 -32.78 21.17 23.89
CA LYS A 111 -32.59 19.77 24.24
C LYS A 111 -31.30 19.64 25.05
N PRO A 112 -31.33 19.03 26.24
CA PRO A 112 -30.13 18.83 27.05
C PRO A 112 -29.09 18.02 26.27
N SER A 113 -27.83 18.33 26.51
CA SER A 113 -26.71 17.61 25.89
C SER A 113 -26.69 16.14 26.33
N ALA A 114 -26.08 15.27 25.52
CA ALA A 114 -25.96 13.85 25.84
C ALA A 114 -25.28 13.61 27.21
N ASN A 115 -24.26 14.42 27.53
CA ASN A 115 -23.56 14.33 28.81
C ASN A 115 -24.47 14.69 29.99
N GLU A 116 -25.26 15.76 29.88
CA GLU A 116 -26.23 16.13 30.92
C GLU A 116 -27.28 15.04 31.13
N LEU A 117 -27.79 14.44 30.04
CA LEU A 117 -28.73 13.32 30.13
C LEU A 117 -28.14 12.10 30.83
N ILE A 118 -26.86 11.79 30.61
CA ILE A 118 -26.16 10.68 31.28
C ILE A 118 -26.01 10.98 32.76
N VAL A 119 -25.60 12.19 33.14
CA VAL A 119 -25.48 12.59 34.55
C VAL A 119 -26.84 12.50 35.24
N VAL A 120 -27.88 13.07 34.64
CA VAL A 120 -29.25 13.01 35.19
C VAL A 120 -29.75 11.57 35.28
N ALA A 121 -29.50 10.74 34.26
CA ALA A 121 -29.89 9.33 34.26
C ALA A 121 -29.16 8.53 35.36
N SER A 122 -27.87 8.77 35.55
CA SER A 122 -27.04 8.11 36.58
C SER A 122 -27.48 8.44 38.01
N ASN A 123 -28.03 9.64 38.22
CA ASN A 123 -28.57 10.11 39.50
C ASN A 123 -30.07 9.82 39.69
N SER A 124 -30.72 9.17 38.72
CA SER A 124 -32.16 8.89 38.80
C SER A 124 -32.51 8.00 40.01
N PRO A 125 -33.65 8.19 40.69
CA PRO A 125 -34.09 7.26 41.73
C PRO A 125 -34.47 5.88 41.16
N LYS A 126 -34.80 5.80 39.86
CA LYS A 126 -35.20 4.56 39.19
C LYS A 126 -33.97 3.72 38.83
N ALA A 127 -33.86 2.51 39.38
CA ALA A 127 -32.72 1.62 39.19
C ALA A 127 -32.38 1.34 37.71
N ARG A 128 -33.40 1.11 36.88
CA ARG A 128 -33.22 0.86 35.44
C ARG A 128 -32.59 2.05 34.70
N THR A 129 -33.01 3.26 35.01
CA THR A 129 -32.48 4.48 34.37
C THR A 129 -31.03 4.73 34.78
N ARG A 130 -30.68 4.50 36.05
CA ARG A 130 -29.27 4.56 36.48
C ARG A 130 -28.40 3.55 35.76
N ALA A 131 -28.84 2.29 35.68
CA ALA A 131 -28.11 1.24 34.99
C ALA A 131 -27.87 1.59 33.51
N LEU A 132 -28.86 2.18 32.84
CA LEU A 132 -28.70 2.68 31.47
C LEU A 132 -27.71 3.85 31.40
N GLY A 133 -27.78 4.82 32.32
CA GLY A 133 -26.83 5.93 32.39
C GLY A 133 -25.38 5.44 32.53
N VAL A 134 -25.13 4.50 33.45
CA VAL A 134 -23.81 3.88 33.64
C VAL A 134 -23.34 3.14 32.39
N LYS A 135 -24.23 2.36 31.75
CA LYS A 135 -23.89 1.63 30.52
C LYS A 135 -23.53 2.57 29.38
N VAL A 136 -24.30 3.65 29.19
CA VAL A 136 -24.02 4.64 28.14
C VAL A 136 -22.70 5.36 28.41
N ALA A 137 -22.43 5.75 29.67
CA ALA A 137 -21.15 6.34 30.06
C ALA A 137 -19.97 5.42 29.74
N ALA A 138 -20.09 4.11 30.03
CA ALA A 138 -19.07 3.13 29.71
C ALA A 138 -18.84 2.99 28.19
N LEU A 139 -19.90 2.97 27.38
CA LEU A 139 -19.79 2.91 25.92
C LEU A 139 -19.13 4.16 25.32
N ILE A 140 -19.44 5.35 25.84
CA ILE A 140 -18.76 6.59 25.43
C ILE A 140 -17.28 6.55 25.82
N GLY A 141 -16.97 6.02 27.02
CA GLY A 141 -15.60 5.75 27.44
C GLY A 141 -14.85 4.86 26.45
N ASP A 142 -15.40 3.70 26.09
CA ASP A 142 -14.80 2.77 25.11
C ASP A 142 -14.60 3.44 23.74
N LEU A 143 -15.61 4.14 23.21
CA LEU A 143 -15.50 4.86 21.94
C LEU A 143 -14.41 5.94 21.98
N SER A 144 -14.30 6.70 23.07
CA SER A 144 -13.26 7.71 23.23
C SER A 144 -11.86 7.10 23.27
N GLN A 145 -11.69 5.95 23.91
CA GLN A 145 -10.43 5.22 23.95
C GLN A 145 -10.04 4.69 22.57
N ARG A 146 -11.00 4.14 21.81
CA ARG A 146 -10.76 3.67 20.44
C ARG A 146 -10.36 4.80 19.49
N LEU A 147 -11.03 5.95 19.56
CA LEU A 147 -10.66 7.12 18.76
C LEU A 147 -9.26 7.64 19.13
N ALA A 148 -8.91 7.66 20.42
CA ALA A 148 -7.57 8.04 20.84
C ALA A 148 -6.51 7.04 20.38
N ALA A 149 -6.82 5.74 20.34
CA ALA A 149 -5.94 4.72 19.79
C ALA A 149 -5.74 4.90 18.28
N GLU A 150 -6.83 5.10 17.52
CA GLU A 150 -6.78 5.34 16.08
C GLU A 150 -5.94 6.57 15.73
N GLU A 151 -6.09 7.67 16.48
CA GLU A 151 -5.29 8.88 16.24
C GLU A 151 -3.80 8.64 16.52
N ARG A 152 -3.46 7.88 17.57
CA ARG A 152 -2.06 7.49 17.83
C ARG A 152 -1.49 6.63 16.71
N GLU A 153 -2.28 5.70 16.17
CA GLU A 153 -1.87 4.88 15.02
C GLU A 153 -1.65 5.74 13.78
N ARG A 154 -2.53 6.70 13.49
CA ARG A 154 -2.37 7.63 12.37
C ARG A 154 -1.11 8.48 12.50
N VAL A 155 -0.84 9.01 13.69
CA VAL A 155 0.37 9.78 13.97
C VAL A 155 1.62 8.90 13.84
N ALA A 156 1.58 7.67 14.36
CA ALA A 156 2.68 6.71 14.23
C ALA A 156 2.97 6.34 12.77
N GLN A 157 1.92 6.07 11.98
CA GLN A 157 2.06 5.78 10.55
C GLN A 157 2.60 7.00 9.78
N ALA A 158 2.16 8.21 10.11
CA ALA A 158 2.69 9.43 9.49
C ALA A 158 4.18 9.62 9.83
N ALA A 159 4.56 9.37 11.08
CA ALA A 159 5.96 9.42 11.51
C ALA A 159 6.82 8.36 10.81
N GLU A 160 6.32 7.14 10.67
CA GLU A 160 7.02 6.06 9.95
C GLU A 160 7.19 6.41 8.47
N LYS A 161 6.15 6.91 7.80
CA LYS A 161 6.23 7.37 6.40
C LYS A 161 7.27 8.49 6.24
N ALA A 162 7.29 9.46 7.16
CA ALA A 162 8.28 10.52 7.16
C ALA A 162 9.71 10.00 7.37
N ALA A 163 9.90 9.02 8.26
CA ALA A 163 11.19 8.36 8.47
C ALA A 163 11.65 7.57 7.24
N ASN A 164 10.73 6.83 6.60
CA ASN A 164 11.01 6.07 5.39
C ASN A 164 11.34 6.99 4.21
N ALA A 165 10.65 8.13 4.07
CA ALA A 165 10.99 9.13 3.05
C ALA A 165 12.43 9.66 3.22
N LYS A 166 12.85 9.95 4.46
CA LYS A 166 14.24 10.36 4.75
C LYS A 166 15.25 9.26 4.44
N ARG A 167 14.93 7.99 4.74
CA ARG A 167 15.80 6.84 4.40
C ARG A 167 15.96 6.70 2.89
N LEU A 168 14.89 6.85 2.12
CA LEU A 168 14.93 6.80 0.66
C LEU A 168 15.77 7.93 0.06
N GLN A 169 15.61 9.16 0.55
CA GLN A 169 16.48 10.29 0.16
C GLN A 169 17.95 9.98 0.43
N ARG A 170 18.27 9.40 1.58
CA ARG A 170 19.65 9.03 1.92
C ARG A 170 20.21 7.94 1.01
N ILE A 171 19.39 6.96 0.62
CA ILE A 171 19.79 5.92 -0.33
C ILE A 171 20.10 6.55 -1.69
N GLU A 172 19.25 7.44 -2.19
CA GLU A 172 19.47 8.14 -3.46
C GLU A 172 20.75 8.98 -3.46
N GLU A 173 21.02 9.71 -2.37
CA GLU A 173 22.28 10.44 -2.19
C GLU A 173 23.51 9.51 -2.27
N LEU A 174 23.48 8.38 -1.55
CA LEU A 174 24.56 7.42 -1.53
C LEU A 174 24.74 6.74 -2.89
N GLU A 175 23.67 6.44 -3.62
CA GLU A 175 23.74 5.92 -4.98
C GLU A 175 24.36 6.93 -5.95
N ALA A 176 24.01 8.21 -5.82
CA ALA A 176 24.62 9.28 -6.60
C ALA A 176 26.11 9.43 -6.29
N GLU A 177 26.52 9.32 -5.02
CA GLU A 177 27.91 9.33 -4.60
C GLU A 177 28.68 8.12 -5.14
N LEU A 178 28.13 6.91 -5.03
CA LEU A 178 28.73 5.70 -5.61
C LEU A 178 28.88 5.82 -7.13
N LYS A 179 27.91 6.41 -7.82
CA LYS A 179 28.01 6.66 -9.26
C LYS A 179 29.15 7.63 -9.60
N LYS A 180 29.32 8.71 -8.82
CA LYS A 180 30.45 9.65 -8.98
C LYS A 180 31.79 8.97 -8.73
N LEU A 181 31.91 8.17 -7.66
CA LEU A 181 33.12 7.41 -7.34
C LEU A 181 33.43 6.37 -8.43
N ARG A 182 32.42 5.66 -8.94
CA ARG A 182 32.57 4.72 -10.06
C ARG A 182 33.00 5.41 -11.35
N ALA A 183 32.49 6.61 -11.64
CA ALA A 183 32.94 7.39 -12.79
C ALA A 183 34.41 7.79 -12.64
N LYS A 184 34.81 8.24 -11.44
CA LYS A 184 36.21 8.60 -11.13
C LYS A 184 37.15 7.40 -11.26
N THR A 185 36.77 6.22 -10.77
CA THR A 185 37.60 5.01 -10.88
C THR A 185 37.63 4.44 -12.30
N ARG A 186 36.55 4.52 -13.08
CA ARG A 186 36.52 4.05 -14.47
C ARG A 186 37.37 4.91 -15.42
N SER A 187 37.72 6.14 -15.02
CA SER A 187 38.58 7.06 -15.78
C SER A 187 40.06 6.63 -15.88
N THR A 188 40.47 5.51 -15.27
CA THR A 188 41.84 4.98 -15.37
C THR A 188 42.09 4.15 -16.63
N LYS A 189 41.12 4.04 -17.55
CA LYS A 189 41.31 3.31 -18.83
C LYS A 189 42.33 3.97 -19.78
N THR A 190 42.65 5.23 -19.54
CA THR A 190 43.77 5.99 -20.13
C THR A 190 44.87 6.23 -19.09
N ALA A 191 45.10 5.29 -18.19
CA ALA A 191 46.38 5.24 -17.48
C ALA A 191 47.49 5.20 -18.56
N PRO A 192 48.47 6.11 -18.50
CA PRO A 192 49.69 5.98 -19.30
C PRO A 192 50.21 4.55 -19.16
N PRO A 193 50.69 3.91 -20.24
CA PRO A 193 51.23 2.57 -20.14
C PRO A 193 52.24 2.55 -18.98
N LEU A 194 51.90 1.84 -17.91
CA LEU A 194 52.78 1.64 -16.76
C LEU A 194 53.97 0.83 -17.27
N GLY A 195 55.12 1.49 -17.36
CA GLY A 195 56.39 0.89 -17.79
C GLY A 195 57.08 1.65 -18.92
N ALA A 196 58.35 1.29 -19.14
CA ALA A 196 59.12 1.84 -20.25
C ALA A 196 58.46 1.53 -21.60
N PRO A 197 58.65 2.39 -22.62
CA PRO A 197 58.15 2.15 -23.97
C PRO A 197 58.58 0.76 -24.48
N ALA A 198 57.66 0.04 -25.12
CA ALA A 198 57.91 -1.34 -25.57
C ALA A 198 59.19 -1.47 -26.42
N ALA A 199 59.52 -0.45 -27.23
CA ALA A 199 60.76 -0.43 -28.00
C ALA A 199 62.01 -0.53 -27.12
N LYS A 200 62.05 0.21 -26.00
CA LYS A 200 63.18 0.26 -25.06
C LYS A 200 63.37 -1.08 -24.33
N VAL A 201 62.27 -1.72 -23.94
CA VAL A 201 62.30 -3.04 -23.28
C VAL A 201 62.81 -4.11 -24.26
N ARG A 202 62.39 -4.06 -25.54
CA ARG A 202 62.89 -4.99 -26.58
C ARG A 202 64.37 -4.80 -26.86
N GLU A 203 64.82 -3.56 -26.96
CA GLU A 203 66.23 -3.23 -27.17
C GLU A 203 67.10 -3.76 -26.00
N TRP A 204 66.68 -3.52 -24.77
CA TRP A 204 67.34 -4.08 -23.59
C TRP A 204 67.34 -5.61 -23.58
N ALA A 205 66.22 -6.25 -23.87
CA ALA A 205 66.13 -7.71 -23.93
C ALA A 205 67.09 -8.28 -25.00
N SER A 206 67.22 -7.61 -26.15
CA SER A 206 68.16 -7.97 -27.21
C SER A 206 69.61 -7.84 -26.75
N GLN A 207 69.96 -6.82 -25.96
CA GLN A 207 71.30 -6.64 -25.40
C GLN A 207 71.65 -7.72 -24.35
N GLN A 208 70.66 -8.18 -23.59
CA GLN A 208 70.82 -9.22 -22.57
C GLN A 208 70.68 -10.66 -23.11
N GLY A 209 70.44 -10.83 -24.41
CA GLY A 209 70.24 -12.15 -25.03
C GLY A 209 68.93 -12.85 -24.61
N ILE A 210 67.94 -12.11 -24.11
CA ILE A 210 66.64 -12.63 -23.69
C ILE A 210 65.70 -12.68 -24.90
N GLY A 211 65.11 -13.84 -25.19
CA GLY A 211 64.18 -14.01 -26.31
C GLY A 211 62.91 -13.16 -26.16
N CYS A 212 62.75 -12.12 -26.99
CA CYS A 212 61.59 -11.24 -27.01
C CYS A 212 60.99 -11.14 -28.43
N PRO A 213 59.66 -11.22 -28.60
CA PRO A 213 59.03 -11.03 -29.91
C PRO A 213 59.31 -9.65 -30.51
N ALA A 214 59.59 -9.60 -31.81
CA ALA A 214 59.85 -8.35 -32.55
C ALA A 214 58.63 -7.42 -32.58
N TYR A 215 57.42 -7.99 -32.64
CA TYR A 215 56.16 -7.26 -32.71
C TYR A 215 55.15 -7.80 -31.69
N GLY A 216 54.14 -6.98 -31.37
CA GLY A 216 53.06 -7.35 -30.46
C GLY A 216 53.39 -7.16 -28.98
N LYS A 217 52.67 -7.88 -28.11
CA LYS A 217 52.76 -7.77 -26.65
C LYS A 217 54.05 -8.40 -26.15
N ILE A 218 54.80 -7.66 -25.31
CA ILE A 218 56.00 -8.18 -24.64
C ILE A 218 55.56 -9.16 -23.53
N PRO A 219 56.17 -10.35 -23.43
CA PRO A 219 55.91 -11.27 -22.32
C PRO A 219 56.16 -10.61 -20.97
N ASN A 220 55.30 -10.85 -19.98
CA ASN A 220 55.44 -10.23 -18.65
C ASN A 220 56.79 -10.55 -18.01
N THR A 221 57.32 -11.76 -18.23
CA THR A 221 58.65 -12.18 -17.74
C THR A 221 59.79 -11.25 -18.18
N VAL A 222 59.77 -10.77 -19.42
CA VAL A 222 60.78 -9.84 -19.95
C VAL A 222 60.60 -8.44 -19.36
N ARG A 223 59.35 -8.03 -19.13
CA ARG A 223 59.01 -6.73 -18.56
C ARG A 223 59.38 -6.66 -17.07
N ASP A 224 59.08 -7.70 -16.30
CA ASP A 224 59.47 -7.81 -14.89
C ASP A 224 61.00 -7.81 -14.73
N ALA A 225 61.73 -8.48 -15.63
CA ALA A 225 63.20 -8.47 -15.63
C ALA A 225 63.78 -7.09 -15.97
N TYR A 226 63.16 -6.36 -16.91
CA TYR A 226 63.53 -4.98 -17.23
C TYR A 226 63.30 -4.05 -16.05
N ASP A 227 62.12 -4.13 -15.44
CA ASP A 227 61.73 -3.30 -14.29
C ASP A 227 62.63 -3.61 -13.08
N ALA A 228 62.96 -4.88 -12.81
CA ALA A 228 63.90 -5.26 -11.74
C ALA A 228 65.32 -4.71 -11.96
N ALA A 229 65.80 -4.68 -13.21
CA ALA A 229 67.11 -4.15 -13.55
C ALA A 229 67.19 -2.61 -13.44
N HIS A 230 66.07 -1.91 -13.63
CA HIS A 230 66.02 -0.44 -13.64
C HIS A 230 65.38 0.18 -12.38
N ALA A 231 64.76 -0.61 -11.50
CA ALA A 231 64.22 -0.14 -10.21
C ALA A 231 65.31 0.01 -9.13
N ALA A 232 66.51 -0.53 -9.35
CA ALA A 232 67.63 -0.52 -8.41
C ALA A 232 68.62 0.65 -8.60
N ALA A 233 68.32 1.60 -9.50
CA ALA A 233 69.14 2.77 -9.81
C ALA A 233 68.39 4.07 -9.47
#